data_AF-A0A4S8P6K9-F1
#
_entry.id   AF-A0A4S8P6K9-F1
#
_cell.length_a   1.000
_cell.length_b   1.000
_cell.length_c   1.000
_cell.angle_alpha   90.00
_cell.angle_beta   90.00
_cell.angle_gamma   90.00
#
_symmetry.space_group_name_H-M   'P 1'
#
loop_
_entity.id
_entity.type
_entity.pdbx_description
1 polymer ?
#
loop_
_entity_poly.entity_id
_entity_poly.type
_entity_poly.pdbx_seq_one_letter_code
_entity_poly.pdbx_strand_id
1 'polypeptide(L)'
;MQTGSESAADLANRAESELDGIYGALCTDDEATADACANLQAFIADADAANDDIQAANDTVQGTSTDTIDQASEDLTTLQTGAGDVATGAAQVADAAATAETGAGDLASGLTELQDGATTLADKLATAAASVPSTNPAEDSDNADAYGSPVTIAEDNLNPAETYGRGLAPFFIAIALWVFGLMAYLVLRTVNGRALAGPLHSASVALGGWLPGAILGVLSALVLYLAVQLGLGLDPKYALATVGLAVLSVLTFSATAHMFKLAFGTAGSLLLVVLLMLQLTSAGGLYPVETTPGFFQALHPLLPMSYVVDALRVTISGGETAHVVRALIVLAAYLAGSLTITSLVVAARRKWKAGSLHEPLEV
;
A
#
# COMPACT_ATOMS: atom_id res chain seq x y z
N MET A 1 30.44 74.28 -63.76
CA MET A 1 29.78 75.58 -64.02
C MET A 1 30.22 76.64 -63.01
N GLN A 2 30.40 76.30 -61.72
CA GLN A 2 30.91 77.19 -60.66
C GLN A 2 32.20 77.97 -61.02
N THR A 3 33.21 77.32 -61.61
CA THR A 3 34.49 77.99 -61.93
C THR A 3 34.40 79.05 -63.04
N GLY A 4 33.34 79.01 -63.85
CA GLY A 4 33.13 79.97 -64.94
C GLY A 4 32.38 81.22 -64.49
N SER A 5 31.45 81.09 -63.53
CA SER A 5 30.67 82.22 -63.00
C SER A 5 31.48 83.08 -62.03
N GLU A 6 32.30 82.47 -61.17
CA GLU A 6 33.22 83.21 -60.28
C GLU A 6 34.22 84.04 -61.09
N SER A 7 34.78 83.48 -62.17
CA SER A 7 35.70 84.20 -63.05
C SER A 7 35.05 85.36 -63.81
N ALA A 8 33.73 85.33 -64.03
CA ALA A 8 33.00 86.39 -64.72
C ALA A 8 32.64 87.54 -63.76
N ALA A 9 32.20 87.22 -62.54
CA ALA A 9 31.94 88.21 -61.49
C ALA A 9 33.23 88.95 -61.08
N ASP A 10 34.34 88.22 -60.91
CA ASP A 10 35.66 88.82 -60.62
C ASP A 10 36.21 89.68 -61.77
N LEU A 11 35.79 89.41 -63.02
CA LEU A 11 36.17 90.22 -64.18
C LEU A 11 35.34 91.51 -64.25
N ALA A 12 34.03 91.42 -63.96
CA ALA A 12 33.12 92.56 -63.96
C ALA A 12 33.45 93.55 -62.83
N ASN A 13 33.67 93.07 -61.60
CA ASN A 13 34.06 93.92 -60.47
C ASN A 13 35.42 94.62 -60.69
N ARG A 14 36.36 93.97 -61.41
CA ARG A 14 37.61 94.62 -61.83
C ARG A 14 37.40 95.69 -62.90
N ALA A 15 36.54 95.42 -63.88
CA ALA A 15 36.21 96.39 -64.93
C ALA A 15 35.53 97.64 -64.35
N GLU A 16 34.60 97.45 -63.40
CA GLU A 16 33.97 98.52 -62.62
C GLU A 16 34.99 99.37 -61.87
N SER A 17 35.88 98.74 -61.08
CA SER A 17 36.94 99.45 -60.35
C SER A 17 37.92 100.20 -61.26
N GLU A 18 38.23 99.68 -62.46
CA GLU A 18 39.07 100.39 -63.43
C GLU A 18 38.34 101.57 -64.10
N LEU A 19 37.05 101.42 -64.41
CA LEU A 19 36.19 102.47 -64.97
C LEU A 19 36.03 103.66 -64.02
N ASP A 20 35.80 103.39 -62.73
CA ASP A 20 35.66 104.41 -61.68
C ASP A 20 36.97 105.19 -61.47
N GLY A 21 38.12 104.49 -61.54
CA GLY A 21 39.45 105.10 -61.51
C GLY A 21 39.74 105.99 -62.74
N ILE A 22 39.29 105.58 -63.93
CA ILE A 22 39.41 106.37 -65.16
C ILE A 22 38.54 107.65 -65.08
N TYR A 23 37.32 107.56 -64.54
CA TYR A 23 36.45 108.72 -64.32
C TYR A 23 37.10 109.77 -63.40
N GLY A 24 37.62 109.33 -62.25
CA GLY A 24 38.29 110.22 -61.28
C GLY A 24 39.55 110.90 -61.81
N ALA A 25 40.21 110.33 -62.83
CA ALA A 25 41.42 110.89 -63.43
C ALA A 25 41.15 111.90 -64.57
N LEU A 26 40.03 111.76 -65.30
CA LEU A 26 39.69 112.59 -66.47
C LEU A 26 38.82 113.81 -66.11
N CYS A 27 38.08 113.75 -65.01
CA CYS A 27 37.09 114.76 -64.63
C CYS A 27 37.57 115.57 -63.42
N THR A 28 38.42 116.57 -63.66
CA THR A 28 38.88 117.55 -62.66
C THR A 28 38.43 118.96 -63.03
N ASP A 29 37.65 119.60 -62.13
CA ASP A 29 37.12 120.97 -62.09
C ASP A 29 37.55 121.98 -63.19
N ASP A 30 37.19 121.72 -64.45
CA ASP A 30 37.29 122.70 -65.54
C ASP A 30 35.97 122.71 -66.34
N GLU A 31 35.32 123.88 -66.41
CA GLU A 31 33.93 124.07 -66.90
C GLU A 31 33.72 123.67 -68.38
N ALA A 32 34.80 123.37 -69.13
CA ALA A 32 34.73 122.94 -70.52
C ALA A 32 34.40 121.44 -70.73
N THR A 33 34.29 120.62 -69.67
CA THR A 33 34.11 119.16 -69.78
C THR A 33 32.95 118.57 -68.96
N ALA A 34 32.14 119.42 -68.32
CA ALA A 34 31.06 118.99 -67.42
C ALA A 34 30.03 118.04 -68.07
N ASP A 35 29.61 118.30 -69.31
CA ASP A 35 28.64 117.45 -70.02
C ASP A 35 29.22 116.08 -70.40
N ALA A 36 30.51 116.00 -70.73
CA ALA A 36 31.16 114.73 -71.07
C ALA A 36 31.34 113.85 -69.82
N CYS A 37 31.68 114.46 -68.68
CA CYS A 37 31.77 113.77 -67.40
C CYS A 37 30.38 113.30 -66.90
N ALA A 38 29.33 114.11 -67.05
CA ALA A 38 27.97 113.70 -66.69
C ALA A 38 27.50 112.48 -67.51
N ASN A 39 27.80 112.44 -68.81
CA ASN A 39 27.47 111.28 -69.66
C ASN A 39 28.31 110.04 -69.31
N LEU A 40 29.58 110.21 -68.96
CA LEU A 40 30.44 109.09 -68.54
C LEU A 40 30.00 108.53 -67.18
N GLN A 41 29.59 109.38 -66.23
CA GLN A 41 29.05 108.94 -64.95
C GLN A 41 27.71 108.22 -65.09
N ALA A 42 26.86 108.66 -66.01
CA ALA A 42 25.64 107.93 -66.36
C ALA A 42 25.96 106.56 -66.96
N PHE A 43 26.98 106.45 -67.81
CA PHE A 43 27.42 105.18 -68.38
C PHE A 43 28.02 104.22 -67.34
N ILE A 44 28.77 104.74 -66.36
CA ILE A 44 29.28 103.93 -65.23
C ILE A 44 28.12 103.43 -64.38
N ALA A 45 27.16 104.29 -64.04
CA ALA A 45 25.97 103.88 -63.29
C ALA A 45 25.13 102.84 -64.04
N ASP A 46 25.00 102.95 -65.36
CA ASP A 46 24.33 101.94 -66.21
C ASP A 46 25.13 100.62 -66.25
N ALA A 47 26.47 100.68 -66.23
CA ALA A 47 27.33 99.51 -66.19
C ALA A 47 27.28 98.79 -64.83
N ASP A 48 27.21 99.54 -63.72
CA ASP A 48 27.04 99.00 -62.36
C ASP A 48 25.68 98.32 -62.22
N ALA A 49 24.62 98.98 -62.72
CA ALA A 49 23.29 98.39 -62.74
C ALA A 49 23.25 97.09 -63.57
N ALA A 50 23.97 97.04 -64.69
CA ALA A 50 24.10 95.83 -65.50
C ALA A 50 24.91 94.73 -64.78
N ASN A 51 25.94 95.09 -64.00
CA ASN A 51 26.72 94.14 -63.19
C ASN A 51 25.85 93.53 -62.08
N ASP A 52 25.09 94.37 -61.36
CA ASP A 52 24.13 93.94 -60.34
C ASP A 52 23.06 93.01 -60.91
N ASP A 53 22.51 93.33 -62.08
CA ASP A 53 21.53 92.47 -62.78
C ASP A 53 22.13 91.11 -63.17
N ILE A 54 23.40 91.07 -63.61
CA ILE A 54 24.10 89.82 -63.96
C ILE A 54 24.37 88.98 -62.71
N GLN A 55 24.75 89.59 -61.58
CA GLN A 55 24.95 88.89 -60.31
C GLN A 55 23.62 88.35 -59.78
N ALA A 56 22.55 89.15 -59.81
CA ALA A 56 21.20 88.72 -59.43
C ALA A 56 20.68 87.57 -60.31
N ALA A 57 20.93 87.64 -61.62
CA ALA A 57 20.58 86.55 -62.54
C ALA A 57 21.40 85.28 -62.25
N ASN A 58 22.70 85.41 -61.96
CA ASN A 58 23.57 84.28 -61.62
C ASN A 58 23.18 83.63 -60.28
N ASP A 59 22.85 84.40 -59.26
CA ASP A 59 22.35 83.90 -57.97
C ASP A 59 20.99 83.21 -58.13
N THR A 60 20.11 83.79 -58.95
CA THR A 60 18.82 83.17 -59.29
C THR A 60 19.02 81.84 -60.01
N VAL A 61 19.95 81.76 -60.97
CA VAL A 61 20.27 80.53 -61.70
C VAL A 61 20.91 79.49 -60.78
N GLN A 62 21.84 79.88 -59.91
CA GLN A 62 22.48 78.96 -58.97
C GLN A 62 21.53 78.45 -57.89
N GLY A 63 20.73 79.32 -57.29
CA GLY A 63 19.72 78.94 -56.29
C GLY A 63 18.62 78.08 -56.90
N THR A 64 18.06 78.48 -58.04
CA THR A 64 17.01 77.68 -58.70
C THR A 64 17.56 76.34 -59.20
N SER A 65 18.76 76.30 -59.78
CA SER A 65 19.26 75.06 -60.38
C SER A 65 19.86 74.09 -59.37
N THR A 66 20.44 74.54 -58.25
CA THR A 66 21.06 73.63 -57.27
C THR A 66 20.02 73.11 -56.30
N ASP A 67 19.24 74.01 -55.68
CA ASP A 67 18.26 73.62 -54.66
C ASP A 67 17.14 72.75 -55.24
N THR A 68 16.69 73.04 -56.46
CA THR A 68 15.66 72.22 -57.12
C THR A 68 16.18 70.83 -57.51
N ILE A 69 17.45 70.73 -57.91
CA ILE A 69 18.05 69.43 -58.28
C ILE A 69 18.33 68.60 -57.02
N ASP A 70 18.77 69.23 -55.93
CA ASP A 70 18.99 68.57 -54.65
C ASP A 70 17.65 68.09 -54.06
N GLN A 71 16.62 68.94 -54.05
CA GLN A 71 15.27 68.55 -53.63
C GLN A 71 14.70 67.42 -54.48
N ALA A 72 14.87 67.48 -55.82
CA ALA A 72 14.42 66.40 -56.70
C ALA A 72 15.17 65.08 -56.44
N SER A 73 16.44 65.15 -56.06
CA SER A 73 17.25 63.97 -55.70
C SER A 73 16.82 63.38 -54.35
N GLU A 74 16.47 64.21 -53.37
CA GLU A 74 15.90 63.79 -52.09
C GLU A 74 14.51 63.18 -52.26
N ASP A 75 13.64 63.80 -53.06
CA ASP A 75 12.31 63.30 -53.39
C ASP A 75 12.40 61.95 -54.12
N LEU A 76 13.34 61.79 -55.05
CA LEU A 76 13.59 60.52 -55.74
C LEU A 76 14.08 59.44 -54.78
N THR A 77 14.95 59.79 -53.82
CA THR A 77 15.42 58.87 -52.78
C THR A 77 14.28 58.44 -51.85
N THR A 78 13.41 59.39 -51.48
CA THR A 78 12.20 59.13 -50.68
C THR A 78 11.23 58.23 -51.43
N LEU A 79 11.00 58.51 -52.72
CA LEU A 79 10.16 57.68 -53.58
C LEU A 79 10.73 56.26 -53.75
N GLN A 80 12.04 56.14 -53.94
CA GLN A 80 12.71 54.83 -54.02
C GLN A 80 12.56 54.04 -52.71
N THR A 81 12.70 54.71 -51.57
CA THR A 81 12.50 54.10 -50.25
C THR A 81 11.04 53.66 -50.07
N GLY A 82 10.08 54.54 -50.36
CA GLY A 82 8.65 54.23 -50.28
C GLY A 82 8.24 53.10 -51.23
N ALA A 83 8.82 53.03 -52.44
CA ALA A 83 8.61 51.90 -53.35
C ALA A 83 9.19 50.59 -52.79
N GLY A 84 10.34 50.65 -52.11
CA GLY A 84 10.93 49.52 -51.39
C GLY A 84 10.07 49.03 -50.22
N ASP A 85 9.49 49.97 -49.45
CA ASP A 85 8.58 49.65 -48.34
C ASP A 85 7.29 49.00 -48.85
N VAL A 86 6.71 49.51 -49.95
CA VAL A 86 5.54 48.91 -50.60
C VAL A 86 5.86 47.50 -51.11
N ALA A 87 7.02 47.30 -51.74
CA ALA A 87 7.43 45.97 -52.20
C ALA A 87 7.60 44.99 -51.03
N THR A 88 8.18 45.45 -49.92
CA THR A 88 8.34 44.65 -48.70
C THR A 88 6.99 44.32 -48.07
N GLY A 89 6.09 45.30 -47.97
CA GLY A 89 4.73 45.09 -47.47
C GLY A 89 3.92 44.14 -48.35
N ALA A 90 4.06 44.22 -49.67
CA ALA A 90 3.42 43.29 -50.60
C ALA A 90 3.94 41.85 -50.42
N ALA A 91 5.25 41.68 -50.21
CA ALA A 91 5.84 40.37 -49.91
C ALA A 91 5.32 39.81 -48.58
N GLN A 92 5.25 40.63 -47.53
CA GLN A 92 4.70 40.22 -46.23
C GLN A 92 3.22 39.81 -46.32
N VAL A 93 2.42 40.51 -47.13
CA VAL A 93 1.01 40.13 -47.38
C VAL A 93 0.92 38.81 -48.13
N ALA A 94 1.78 38.57 -49.10
CA ALA A 94 1.83 37.30 -49.82
C ALA A 94 2.20 36.13 -48.89
N ASP A 95 3.20 36.30 -48.02
CA ASP A 95 3.59 35.29 -47.04
C ASP A 95 2.49 35.02 -46.00
N ALA A 96 1.82 36.07 -45.54
CA ALA A 96 0.68 35.96 -44.63
C ALA A 96 -0.51 35.23 -45.30
N ALA A 97 -0.77 35.50 -46.59
CA ALA A 97 -1.80 34.81 -47.35
C ALA A 97 -1.48 33.32 -47.52
N ALA A 98 -0.22 32.97 -47.83
CA ALA A 98 0.22 31.58 -47.92
C ALA A 98 0.13 30.84 -46.56
N THR A 99 0.45 31.54 -45.46
CA THR A 99 0.29 31.01 -44.10
C THR A 99 -1.19 30.77 -43.77
N ALA A 100 -2.07 31.71 -44.14
CA ALA A 100 -3.51 31.57 -43.95
C ALA A 100 -4.11 30.42 -44.77
N GLU A 101 -3.66 30.22 -46.02
CA GLU A 101 -4.04 29.09 -46.85
C GLU A 101 -3.63 27.75 -46.21
N THR A 102 -2.39 27.67 -45.72
CA THR A 102 -1.90 26.48 -45.01
C THR A 102 -2.73 26.21 -43.76
N GLY A 103 -2.98 27.23 -42.94
CA GLY A 103 -3.81 27.10 -41.73
C GLY A 103 -5.26 26.70 -42.02
N ALA A 104 -5.82 27.13 -43.16
CA ALA A 104 -7.14 26.68 -43.60
C ALA A 104 -7.13 25.19 -44.01
N GLY A 105 -6.05 24.73 -44.64
CA GLY A 105 -5.84 23.30 -44.96
C GLY A 105 -5.70 22.43 -43.72
N ASP A 106 -4.94 22.89 -42.72
CA ASP A 106 -4.80 22.19 -41.43
C ASP A 106 -6.13 22.10 -40.69
N LEU A 107 -6.92 23.18 -40.69
CA LEU A 107 -8.25 23.19 -40.08
C LEU A 107 -9.21 22.22 -40.78
N ALA A 108 -9.22 22.19 -42.11
CA ALA A 108 -10.04 21.25 -42.86
C ALA A 108 -9.65 19.79 -42.57
N SER A 109 -8.35 19.51 -42.45
CA SER A 109 -7.84 18.20 -42.08
C SER A 109 -8.25 17.81 -40.66
N GLY A 110 -8.12 18.73 -39.70
CA GLY A 110 -8.53 18.50 -38.30
C GLY A 110 -10.04 18.29 -38.14
N LEU A 111 -10.87 18.97 -38.93
CA LEU A 111 -12.32 18.73 -38.96
C LEU A 111 -12.67 17.34 -39.49
N THR A 112 -11.91 16.85 -40.47
CA THR A 112 -12.07 15.49 -41.02
C THR A 112 -11.70 14.45 -39.96
N GLU A 113 -10.56 14.62 -39.28
CA GLU A 113 -10.14 13.73 -38.20
C GLU A 113 -11.14 13.71 -37.03
N LEU A 114 -11.69 14.87 -36.68
CA LEU A 114 -12.75 14.98 -35.67
C LEU A 114 -14.01 14.21 -36.07
N GLN A 115 -14.45 14.33 -37.32
CA GLN A 115 -15.60 13.62 -37.85
C GLN A 115 -15.38 12.10 -37.82
N ASP A 116 -14.20 11.64 -38.24
CA ASP A 116 -13.84 10.22 -38.23
C ASP A 116 -13.76 9.66 -36.80
N GLY A 117 -13.19 10.43 -35.87
CA GLY A 117 -13.14 10.11 -34.45
C GLY A 117 -14.54 10.03 -33.81
N ALA A 118 -15.42 10.97 -34.13
CA ALA A 118 -16.81 10.97 -33.65
C ALA A 118 -17.60 9.77 -34.20
N THR A 119 -17.39 9.42 -35.47
CA THR A 119 -18.01 8.24 -36.10
C THR A 119 -17.52 6.95 -35.44
N THR A 120 -16.19 6.84 -35.24
CA THR A 120 -15.58 5.69 -34.56
C THR A 120 -16.11 5.53 -33.13
N LEU A 121 -16.29 6.64 -32.41
CA LEU A 121 -16.85 6.63 -31.06
C LEU A 121 -18.30 6.15 -31.07
N ALA A 122 -19.12 6.65 -32.01
CA ALA A 122 -20.51 6.23 -32.15
C ALA A 122 -20.63 4.73 -32.45
N ASP A 123 -19.83 4.21 -33.38
CA ASP A 123 -19.82 2.80 -33.76
C ASP A 123 -19.38 1.88 -32.61
N LYS A 124 -18.33 2.28 -31.88
CA LYS A 124 -17.88 1.53 -30.70
C LYS A 124 -18.91 1.54 -29.58
N LEU A 125 -19.60 2.66 -29.37
CA LEU A 125 -20.64 2.76 -28.35
C LEU A 125 -21.86 1.91 -28.74
N ALA A 126 -22.24 1.89 -30.03
CA ALA A 126 -23.29 1.01 -30.53
C ALA A 126 -22.92 -0.47 -30.39
N THR A 127 -21.68 -0.84 -30.71
CA THR A 127 -21.16 -2.22 -30.53
C THR A 127 -21.14 -2.62 -29.06
N ALA A 128 -20.70 -1.74 -28.17
CA ALA A 128 -20.70 -1.97 -26.74
C ALA A 128 -22.12 -2.16 -26.21
N ALA A 129 -23.06 -1.30 -26.61
CA ALA A 129 -24.46 -1.42 -26.23
C ALA A 129 -25.09 -2.73 -26.73
N ALA A 130 -24.75 -3.19 -27.94
CA ALA A 130 -25.21 -4.46 -28.48
C ALA A 130 -24.53 -5.69 -27.83
N SER A 131 -23.36 -5.51 -27.24
CA SER A 131 -22.62 -6.56 -26.52
C SER A 131 -23.10 -6.73 -25.08
N VAL A 132 -23.90 -5.78 -24.56
CA VAL A 132 -24.62 -5.98 -23.30
C VAL A 132 -25.73 -7.00 -23.59
N PRO A 133 -25.72 -8.18 -22.93
CA PRO A 133 -26.81 -9.16 -23.08
C PRO A 133 -28.16 -8.49 -22.82
N SER A 134 -29.21 -8.91 -23.53
CA SER A 134 -30.55 -8.35 -23.34
C SER A 134 -30.94 -8.40 -21.86
N THR A 135 -31.33 -7.25 -21.29
CA THR A 135 -31.79 -7.06 -19.91
C THR A 135 -33.12 -7.78 -19.67
N ASN A 136 -33.08 -9.11 -19.63
CA ASN A 136 -34.16 -9.90 -19.10
C ASN A 136 -34.10 -9.75 -17.57
N PRO A 137 -35.09 -9.10 -16.94
CA PRO A 137 -35.02 -8.76 -15.51
C PRO A 137 -34.83 -9.98 -14.59
N ALA A 138 -35.23 -11.17 -15.06
CA ALA A 138 -35.00 -12.41 -14.34
C ALA A 138 -33.53 -12.87 -14.38
N GLU A 139 -32.85 -12.72 -15.52
CA GLU A 139 -31.43 -13.10 -15.68
C GLU A 139 -30.49 -12.06 -15.05
N ASP A 140 -30.89 -10.79 -14.97
CA ASP A 140 -30.10 -9.74 -14.30
C ASP A 140 -30.01 -9.94 -12.78
N SER A 141 -31.08 -10.41 -12.14
CA SER A 141 -31.06 -10.79 -10.71
C SER A 141 -30.14 -11.98 -10.47
N ASP A 142 -30.27 -13.03 -11.27
CA ASP A 142 -29.46 -14.25 -11.14
C ASP A 142 -27.97 -13.97 -11.42
N ASN A 143 -27.67 -13.12 -12.40
CA ASN A 143 -26.30 -12.68 -12.70
C ASN A 143 -25.74 -11.79 -11.58
N ALA A 144 -26.53 -10.86 -11.03
CA ALA A 144 -26.10 -10.02 -9.91
C ALA A 144 -25.79 -10.85 -8.66
N ASP A 145 -26.59 -11.87 -8.37
CA ASP A 145 -26.35 -12.81 -7.27
C ASP A 145 -25.09 -13.67 -7.53
N ALA A 146 -24.89 -14.14 -8.77
CA ALA A 146 -23.69 -14.89 -9.16
C ALA A 146 -22.39 -14.06 -9.07
N TYR A 147 -22.44 -12.75 -9.37
CA TYR A 147 -21.30 -11.84 -9.21
C TYR A 147 -21.10 -11.40 -7.76
N GLY A 148 -22.18 -11.21 -6.99
CA GLY A 148 -22.15 -10.76 -5.60
C GLY A 148 -21.74 -11.85 -4.61
N SER A 149 -21.99 -13.12 -4.94
CA SER A 149 -21.59 -14.29 -4.16
C SER A 149 -21.02 -15.38 -5.08
N PRO A 150 -19.81 -15.17 -5.63
CA PRO A 150 -19.21 -16.10 -6.60
C PRO A 150 -18.82 -17.45 -5.98
N VAL A 151 -18.91 -17.58 -4.65
CA VAL A 151 -18.60 -18.82 -3.93
C VAL A 151 -19.76 -19.14 -3.00
N THR A 152 -20.59 -20.10 -3.40
CA THR A 152 -21.55 -20.72 -2.48
C THR A 152 -20.81 -21.72 -1.60
N ILE A 153 -20.59 -21.37 -0.33
CA ILE A 153 -20.01 -22.30 0.65
C ILE A 153 -21.12 -23.26 1.08
N ALA A 154 -21.14 -24.45 0.48
CA ALA A 154 -21.93 -25.56 0.99
C ALA A 154 -21.21 -26.16 2.20
N GLU A 155 -21.71 -25.89 3.41
CA GLU A 155 -21.20 -26.47 4.64
C GLU A 155 -22.07 -27.67 5.04
N ASP A 156 -21.46 -28.86 5.07
CA ASP A 156 -22.10 -30.07 5.59
C ASP A 156 -21.41 -30.48 6.89
N ASN A 157 -22.12 -30.34 8.01
CA ASN A 157 -21.63 -30.78 9.32
C ASN A 157 -22.08 -32.22 9.56
N LEU A 158 -21.19 -33.15 9.28
CA LEU A 158 -21.45 -34.59 9.41
C LEU A 158 -21.71 -35.05 10.86
N ASN A 159 -21.26 -34.30 11.87
CA ASN A 159 -21.37 -34.66 13.29
C ASN A 159 -21.64 -33.41 14.16
N PRO A 160 -22.83 -32.80 14.07
CA PRO A 160 -23.13 -31.57 14.77
C PRO A 160 -23.26 -31.82 16.27
N ALA A 161 -22.68 -30.93 17.07
CA ALA A 161 -22.89 -30.93 18.52
C ALA A 161 -24.21 -30.24 18.92
N GLU A 162 -24.94 -29.63 17.98
CA GLU A 162 -26.22 -28.91 18.16
C GLU A 162 -26.19 -27.68 19.08
N THR A 163 -25.49 -27.76 20.21
CA THR A 163 -25.32 -26.71 21.22
C THR A 163 -23.85 -26.54 21.59
N TYR A 164 -23.49 -25.30 21.93
CA TYR A 164 -22.13 -24.95 22.37
C TYR A 164 -21.69 -25.75 23.60
N GLY A 165 -22.59 -25.95 24.57
CA GLY A 165 -22.30 -26.71 25.79
C GLY A 165 -21.92 -28.16 25.51
N ARG A 166 -22.59 -28.82 24.56
CA ARG A 166 -22.25 -30.19 24.14
C ARG A 166 -20.87 -30.25 23.45
N GLY A 167 -20.52 -29.24 22.67
CA GLY A 167 -19.19 -29.11 22.06
C GLY A 167 -18.05 -29.01 23.08
N LEU A 168 -18.29 -28.36 24.23
CA LEU A 168 -17.32 -28.21 25.31
C LEU A 168 -17.35 -29.32 26.38
N ALA A 169 -18.39 -30.15 26.41
CA ALA A 169 -18.54 -31.22 27.41
C ALA A 169 -17.32 -32.16 27.50
N PRO A 170 -16.69 -32.63 26.39
CA PRO A 170 -15.47 -33.43 26.43
C PRO A 170 -14.36 -32.83 27.30
N PHE A 171 -14.15 -31.51 27.20
CA PHE A 171 -13.10 -30.80 27.91
C PHE A 171 -13.38 -30.73 29.42
N PHE A 172 -14.58 -30.31 29.81
CA PHE A 172 -14.95 -30.21 31.22
C PHE A 172 -15.04 -31.58 31.92
N ILE A 173 -15.51 -32.61 31.22
CA ILE A 173 -15.48 -33.98 31.73
C ILE A 173 -14.03 -34.40 31.99
N ALA A 174 -13.13 -34.20 31.03
CA ALA A 174 -11.72 -34.56 31.20
C ALA A 174 -11.06 -33.83 32.39
N ILE A 175 -11.33 -32.53 32.56
CA ILE A 175 -10.84 -31.74 33.70
C ILE A 175 -11.39 -32.29 35.02
N ALA A 176 -12.69 -32.51 35.12
CA ALA A 176 -13.33 -33.00 36.33
C ALA A 176 -12.73 -34.34 36.79
N LEU A 177 -12.52 -35.27 35.85
CA LEU A 177 -11.90 -36.57 36.14
C LEU A 177 -10.43 -36.43 36.55
N TRP A 178 -9.67 -35.53 35.92
CA TRP A 178 -8.27 -35.29 36.28
C TRP A 178 -8.15 -34.68 37.68
N VAL A 179 -8.95 -33.65 37.94
CA VAL A 179 -9.01 -32.97 39.25
C VAL A 179 -9.42 -33.95 40.34
N PHE A 180 -10.38 -34.84 40.06
CA PHE A 180 -10.72 -35.92 40.98
C PHE A 180 -9.52 -36.81 41.29
N GLY A 181 -8.83 -37.31 40.25
CA GLY A 181 -7.65 -38.18 40.43
C GLY A 181 -6.54 -37.52 41.25
N LEU A 182 -6.31 -36.23 41.02
CA LEU A 182 -5.37 -35.40 41.78
C LEU A 182 -5.81 -35.28 43.25
N MET A 183 -7.07 -34.88 43.50
CA MET A 183 -7.60 -34.69 44.85
C MET A 183 -7.65 -35.99 45.65
N ALA A 184 -7.95 -37.12 45.02
CA ALA A 184 -7.98 -38.42 45.65
C ALA A 184 -6.66 -38.71 46.41
N TYR A 185 -5.50 -38.39 45.84
CA TYR A 185 -4.19 -38.63 46.49
C TYR A 185 -3.57 -37.41 47.16
N LEU A 186 -4.29 -36.29 47.23
CA LEU A 186 -4.05 -35.26 48.23
C LEU A 186 -4.66 -35.66 49.58
N VAL A 187 -5.81 -36.34 49.56
CA VAL A 187 -6.56 -36.74 50.75
C VAL A 187 -6.18 -38.15 51.21
N LEU A 188 -6.11 -39.12 50.30
CA LEU A 188 -5.81 -40.51 50.61
C LEU A 188 -4.31 -40.73 50.81
N ARG A 189 -3.96 -41.63 51.74
CA ARG A 189 -2.58 -42.11 51.90
C ARG A 189 -2.23 -43.04 50.75
N THR A 190 -1.06 -42.82 50.14
CA THR A 190 -0.60 -43.57 48.96
C THR A 190 -0.24 -45.02 49.27
N VAL A 191 0.39 -45.31 50.42
CA VAL A 191 0.77 -46.67 50.84
C VAL A 191 0.66 -46.79 52.37
N ASN A 192 0.24 -47.96 52.85
CA ASN A 192 0.21 -48.28 54.27
C ASN A 192 1.61 -48.74 54.75
N GLY A 193 2.17 -48.10 55.78
CA GLY A 193 3.48 -48.44 56.35
C GLY A 193 3.62 -49.91 56.76
N ARG A 194 2.53 -50.52 57.24
CA ARG A 194 2.51 -51.95 57.63
C ARG A 194 2.65 -52.89 56.43
N ALA A 195 2.13 -52.50 55.26
CA ALA A 195 2.23 -53.30 54.04
C ALA A 195 3.61 -53.20 53.38
N LEU A 196 4.37 -52.13 53.66
CA LEU A 196 5.76 -51.99 53.23
C LEU A 196 6.71 -52.94 53.98
N ALA A 197 6.41 -53.21 55.26
CA ALA A 197 7.20 -54.11 56.12
C ALA A 197 6.78 -55.59 56.05
N GLY A 198 5.66 -55.91 55.39
CA GLY A 198 5.13 -57.27 55.28
C GLY A 198 5.66 -58.08 54.08
N PRO A 199 5.36 -59.39 54.01
CA PRO A 199 5.87 -60.31 52.98
C PRO A 199 5.17 -60.19 51.61
N LEU A 200 4.20 -59.28 51.45
CA LEU A 200 3.42 -59.13 50.21
C LEU A 200 4.31 -58.71 49.04
N HIS A 201 3.99 -59.11 47.81
CA HIS A 201 4.72 -58.67 46.61
C HIS A 201 4.58 -57.15 46.39
N SER A 202 5.64 -56.50 45.88
CA SER A 202 5.67 -55.04 45.72
C SER A 202 4.55 -54.50 44.84
N ALA A 203 4.19 -55.25 43.79
CA ALA A 203 3.07 -54.91 42.91
C ALA A 203 1.71 -54.95 43.63
N SER A 204 1.50 -55.93 44.52
CA SER A 204 0.27 -56.04 45.30
C SER A 204 0.11 -54.87 46.29
N VAL A 205 1.22 -54.37 46.84
CA VAL A 205 1.21 -53.21 47.75
C VAL A 205 0.99 -51.90 46.99
N ALA A 206 1.58 -51.76 45.80
CA ALA A 206 1.32 -50.63 44.91
C ALA A 206 -0.16 -50.58 44.48
N LEU A 207 -0.69 -51.71 44.00
CA LEU A 207 -2.09 -51.84 43.60
C LEU A 207 -3.04 -51.62 44.79
N GLY A 208 -2.75 -52.18 45.96
CA GLY A 208 -3.57 -51.99 47.16
C GLY A 208 -3.62 -50.54 47.64
N GLY A 209 -2.56 -49.75 47.40
CA GLY A 209 -2.54 -48.31 47.68
C GLY A 209 -3.33 -47.48 46.66
N TRP A 210 -3.39 -47.93 45.40
CA TRP A 210 -4.15 -47.26 44.35
C TRP A 210 -5.65 -47.62 44.36
N LEU A 211 -6.00 -48.86 44.70
CA LEU A 211 -7.36 -49.40 44.58
C LEU A 211 -8.46 -48.55 45.25
N PRO A 212 -8.30 -47.99 46.47
CA PRO A 212 -9.33 -47.15 47.08
C PRO A 212 -9.65 -45.89 46.27
N GLY A 213 -8.62 -45.23 45.73
CA GLY A 213 -8.80 -44.06 44.87
C GLY A 213 -9.40 -44.43 43.51
N ALA A 214 -9.04 -45.60 42.97
CA ALA A 214 -9.62 -46.13 41.75
C ALA A 214 -11.13 -46.39 41.90
N ILE A 215 -11.57 -47.06 42.96
CA ILE A 215 -12.98 -47.36 43.22
C ILE A 215 -13.79 -46.08 43.36
N LEU A 216 -13.30 -45.12 44.17
CA LEU A 216 -13.96 -43.82 44.30
C LEU A 216 -13.96 -43.05 42.97
N GLY A 217 -12.93 -43.22 42.15
CA GLY A 217 -12.84 -42.65 40.80
C GLY A 217 -13.88 -43.21 39.85
N VAL A 218 -14.08 -44.53 39.82
CA VAL A 218 -15.15 -45.14 39.01
C VAL A 218 -16.50 -44.59 39.44
N LEU A 219 -16.76 -44.51 40.75
CA LEU A 219 -18.00 -43.92 41.26
C LEU A 219 -18.15 -42.45 40.85
N SER A 220 -17.09 -41.64 40.95
CA SER A 220 -17.14 -40.23 40.57
C SER A 220 -17.35 -40.04 39.07
N ALA A 221 -16.77 -40.90 38.22
CA ALA A 221 -17.00 -40.87 36.78
C ALA A 221 -18.45 -41.23 36.42
N LEU A 222 -19.04 -42.22 37.09
CA LEU A 222 -20.45 -42.59 36.91
C LEU A 222 -21.40 -41.49 37.38
N VAL A 223 -21.13 -40.90 38.55
CA VAL A 223 -21.90 -39.78 39.08
C VAL A 223 -21.79 -38.57 38.15
N LEU A 224 -20.58 -38.24 37.67
CA LEU A 224 -20.35 -37.16 36.72
C LEU A 224 -21.14 -37.41 35.43
N TYR A 225 -21.04 -38.60 34.84
CA TYR A 225 -21.78 -38.95 33.63
C TYR A 225 -23.29 -38.81 33.83
N LEU A 226 -23.83 -39.36 34.93
CA LEU A 226 -25.25 -39.28 35.23
C LEU A 226 -25.71 -37.83 35.45
N ALA A 227 -24.91 -37.02 36.15
CA ALA A 227 -25.20 -35.61 36.40
C ALA A 227 -25.25 -34.80 35.11
N VAL A 228 -24.30 -35.01 34.19
CA VAL A 228 -24.28 -34.30 32.90
C VAL A 228 -25.38 -34.86 31.98
N GLN A 229 -25.63 -36.17 31.97
CA GLN A 229 -26.69 -36.78 31.17
C GLN A 229 -28.09 -36.32 31.60
N LEU A 230 -28.41 -36.40 32.90
CA LEU A 230 -29.76 -36.07 33.41
C LEU A 230 -29.95 -34.57 33.65
N GLY A 231 -28.89 -33.87 34.08
CA GLY A 231 -28.97 -32.44 34.42
C GLY A 231 -28.83 -31.52 33.21
N LEU A 232 -28.04 -31.91 32.20
CA LEU A 232 -27.73 -31.06 31.04
C LEU A 232 -28.13 -31.70 29.70
N GLY A 233 -28.65 -32.92 29.69
CA GLY A 233 -29.12 -33.58 28.47
C GLY A 233 -27.98 -33.92 27.49
N LEU A 234 -26.87 -34.48 27.98
CA LEU A 234 -25.69 -34.78 27.15
C LEU A 234 -25.99 -35.66 25.92
N ASP A 235 -26.93 -36.60 26.04
CA ASP A 235 -27.41 -37.53 25.02
C ASP A 235 -26.33 -38.07 24.04
N PRO A 236 -25.25 -38.70 24.52
CA PRO A 236 -24.12 -39.09 23.70
C PRO A 236 -24.48 -40.15 22.66
N LYS A 237 -23.96 -40.00 21.43
CA LYS A 237 -24.15 -40.97 20.33
C LYS A 237 -23.76 -42.40 20.72
N TYR A 238 -22.69 -42.56 21.49
CA TYR A 238 -22.20 -43.85 21.98
C TYR A 238 -22.09 -43.87 23.52
N ALA A 239 -23.22 -43.87 24.22
CA ALA A 239 -23.30 -43.81 25.68
C ALA A 239 -22.36 -44.76 26.44
N LEU A 240 -22.34 -46.04 26.08
CA LEU A 240 -21.46 -47.02 26.74
C LEU A 240 -19.97 -46.72 26.52
N ALA A 241 -19.61 -46.23 25.34
CA ALA A 241 -18.23 -45.84 25.05
C ALA A 241 -17.83 -44.59 25.83
N THR A 242 -18.73 -43.60 25.97
CA THR A 242 -18.50 -42.41 26.80
C THR A 242 -18.25 -42.77 28.26
N VAL A 243 -19.08 -43.64 28.84
CA VAL A 243 -18.90 -44.11 30.23
C VAL A 243 -17.60 -44.91 30.37
N GLY A 244 -17.34 -45.86 29.45
CA GLY A 244 -16.12 -46.67 29.47
C GLY A 244 -14.85 -45.82 29.38
N LEU A 245 -14.87 -44.79 28.51
CA LEU A 245 -13.78 -43.85 28.37
C LEU A 245 -13.60 -42.97 29.61
N ALA A 246 -14.70 -42.47 30.21
CA ALA A 246 -14.64 -41.70 31.46
C ALA A 246 -14.04 -42.53 32.61
N VAL A 247 -14.46 -43.80 32.73
CA VAL A 247 -13.91 -44.75 33.71
C VAL A 247 -12.43 -45.01 33.45
N LEU A 248 -12.03 -45.30 32.21
CA LEU A 248 -10.61 -45.49 31.90
C LEU A 248 -9.79 -44.24 32.20
N SER A 249 -10.31 -43.07 31.84
CA SER A 249 -9.64 -41.78 32.06
C SER A 249 -9.37 -41.53 33.54
N VAL A 250 -10.37 -41.69 34.42
CA VAL A 250 -10.17 -41.49 35.86
C VAL A 250 -9.24 -42.52 36.48
N LEU A 251 -9.23 -43.76 35.99
CA LEU A 251 -8.28 -44.78 36.41
C LEU A 251 -6.85 -44.38 36.02
N THR A 252 -6.64 -43.94 34.78
CA THR A 252 -5.33 -43.46 34.30
C THR A 252 -4.86 -42.23 35.07
N PHE A 253 -5.74 -41.25 35.28
CA PHE A 253 -5.41 -39.99 35.95
C PHE A 253 -5.13 -40.19 37.43
N SER A 254 -5.93 -41.01 38.13
CA SER A 254 -5.70 -41.37 39.52
C SER A 254 -4.42 -42.20 39.69
N ALA A 255 -4.11 -43.12 38.77
CA ALA A 255 -2.86 -43.88 38.80
C ALA A 255 -1.64 -42.99 38.58
N THR A 256 -1.74 -42.00 37.68
CA THR A 256 -0.69 -41.00 37.45
C THR A 256 -0.49 -40.13 38.70
N ALA A 257 -1.58 -39.65 39.31
CA ALA A 257 -1.53 -38.88 40.55
C ALA A 257 -0.90 -39.68 41.70
N HIS A 258 -1.29 -40.95 41.85
CA HIS A 258 -0.71 -41.87 42.82
C HIS A 258 0.79 -42.06 42.61
N MET A 259 1.22 -42.28 41.36
CA MET A 259 2.62 -42.45 40.99
C MET A 259 3.45 -41.23 41.38
N PHE A 260 3.04 -40.01 41.00
CA PHE A 260 3.77 -38.79 41.33
C PHE A 260 3.82 -38.53 42.83
N LYS A 261 2.69 -38.69 43.53
CA LYS A 261 2.62 -38.49 44.98
C LYS A 261 3.50 -39.50 45.71
N LEU A 262 3.49 -40.75 45.27
CA LEU A 262 4.33 -41.79 45.85
C LEU A 262 5.81 -41.53 45.56
N ALA A 263 6.19 -41.22 44.32
CA ALA A 263 7.59 -41.02 43.94
C ALA A 263 8.22 -39.79 44.62
N PHE A 264 7.53 -38.64 44.59
CA PHE A 264 8.11 -37.34 44.97
C PHE A 264 7.52 -36.73 46.26
N GLY A 265 6.57 -37.39 46.92
CA GLY A 265 5.98 -36.90 48.17
C GLY A 265 5.20 -35.58 47.98
N THR A 266 5.45 -34.58 48.81
CA THR A 266 4.78 -33.26 48.72
C THR A 266 5.12 -32.51 47.43
N ALA A 267 6.35 -32.61 46.94
CA ALA A 267 6.75 -32.02 45.65
C ALA A 267 5.97 -32.63 44.48
N GLY A 268 5.62 -33.93 44.56
CA GLY A 268 4.80 -34.60 43.55
C GLY A 268 3.41 -33.98 43.38
N SER A 269 2.81 -33.50 44.47
CA SER A 269 1.53 -32.78 44.42
C SER A 269 1.63 -31.48 43.63
N LEU A 270 2.71 -30.71 43.81
CA LEU A 270 2.95 -29.49 43.05
C LEU A 270 3.15 -29.79 41.56
N LEU A 271 3.95 -30.83 41.25
CA LEU A 271 4.18 -31.27 39.87
C LEU A 271 2.89 -31.68 39.16
N LEU A 272 1.95 -32.33 39.87
CA LEU A 272 0.65 -32.70 39.31
C LEU A 272 -0.22 -31.48 38.98
N VAL A 273 -0.17 -30.42 39.78
CA VAL A 273 -0.87 -29.16 39.48
C VAL A 273 -0.26 -28.50 38.25
N VAL A 274 1.07 -28.44 38.15
CA VAL A 274 1.76 -27.91 36.97
C VAL A 274 1.40 -28.73 35.72
N LEU A 275 1.40 -30.06 35.84
CA LEU A 275 1.03 -30.96 34.75
C LEU A 275 -0.45 -30.78 34.34
N LEU A 276 -1.35 -30.52 35.29
CA LEU A 276 -2.74 -30.17 35.00
C LEU A 276 -2.84 -28.84 34.23
N MET A 277 -2.11 -27.81 34.67
CA MET A 277 -2.11 -26.51 33.98
C MET A 277 -1.60 -26.63 32.54
N LEU A 278 -0.53 -27.39 32.30
CA LEU A 278 -0.02 -27.65 30.95
C LEU A 278 -1.02 -28.43 30.09
N GLN A 279 -1.75 -29.37 30.69
CA GLN A 279 -2.79 -30.12 29.98
C GLN A 279 -3.98 -29.25 29.61
N LEU A 280 -4.39 -28.33 30.47
CA LEU A 280 -5.55 -27.48 30.22
C LEU A 280 -5.37 -26.63 28.95
N THR A 281 -4.16 -26.11 28.72
CA THR A 281 -3.85 -25.30 27.52
C THR A 281 -3.56 -26.16 26.30
N SER A 282 -2.97 -27.35 26.49
CA SER A 282 -2.54 -28.20 25.37
C SER A 282 -3.63 -29.16 24.89
N ALA A 283 -4.67 -29.45 25.67
CA ALA A 283 -5.67 -30.49 25.33
C ALA A 283 -6.60 -30.13 24.17
N GLY A 284 -6.53 -28.91 23.62
CA GLY A 284 -7.31 -28.50 22.45
C GLY A 284 -8.83 -28.47 22.69
N GLY A 285 -9.26 -28.29 23.95
CA GLY A 285 -10.66 -28.40 24.35
C GLY A 285 -11.53 -27.18 24.01
N LEU A 286 -11.04 -25.97 24.31
CA LEU A 286 -11.73 -24.69 24.03
C LEU A 286 -11.55 -24.22 22.58
N TYR A 287 -10.34 -24.38 22.06
CA TYR A 287 -9.97 -24.02 20.71
C TYR A 287 -9.14 -25.16 20.10
N PRO A 288 -9.11 -25.30 18.76
CA PRO A 288 -8.25 -26.25 18.09
C PRO A 288 -6.79 -26.08 18.54
N VAL A 289 -6.06 -27.18 18.72
CA VAL A 289 -4.66 -27.11 19.17
C VAL A 289 -3.79 -26.31 18.19
N GLU A 290 -4.14 -26.30 16.91
CA GLU A 290 -3.44 -25.57 15.85
C GLU A 290 -3.43 -24.04 16.03
N THR A 291 -4.36 -23.49 16.83
CA THR A 291 -4.39 -22.05 17.13
C THR A 291 -3.55 -21.69 18.36
N THR A 292 -2.95 -22.67 19.05
CA THR A 292 -2.12 -22.44 20.24
C THR A 292 -0.65 -22.20 19.86
N PRO A 293 0.17 -21.53 20.70
CA PRO A 293 1.60 -21.39 20.44
C PRO A 293 2.31 -22.74 20.27
N GLY A 294 3.35 -22.79 19.42
CA GLY A 294 4.04 -24.04 19.04
C GLY A 294 4.56 -24.90 20.21
N PHE A 295 4.87 -24.29 21.35
CA PHE A 295 5.21 -25.02 22.57
C PHE A 295 4.09 -25.97 23.05
N PHE A 296 2.84 -25.50 23.06
CA PHE A 296 1.69 -26.30 23.49
C PHE A 296 1.27 -27.32 22.43
N GLN A 297 1.42 -26.98 21.15
CA GLN A 297 1.24 -27.93 20.05
C GLN A 297 2.18 -29.13 20.16
N ALA A 298 3.46 -28.90 20.50
CA ALA A 298 4.43 -29.95 20.71
C ALA A 298 4.12 -30.85 21.93
N LEU A 299 3.51 -30.28 22.98
CA LEU A 299 3.10 -31.03 24.17
C LEU A 299 1.81 -31.81 23.99
N HIS A 300 0.88 -31.32 23.16
CA HIS A 300 -0.42 -31.94 22.93
C HIS A 300 -0.40 -33.46 22.73
N PRO A 301 0.44 -34.04 21.84
CA PRO A 301 0.46 -35.50 21.62
C PRO A 301 1.06 -36.30 22.77
N LEU A 302 1.75 -35.66 23.72
CA LEU A 302 2.38 -36.32 24.88
C LEU A 302 1.47 -36.37 26.10
N LEU A 303 0.31 -35.72 26.05
CA LEU A 303 -0.53 -35.49 27.22
C LEU A 303 -1.78 -36.38 27.17
N PRO A 304 -2.06 -37.17 28.23
CA PRO A 304 -3.17 -38.12 28.21
C PRO A 304 -4.54 -37.41 28.14
N MET A 305 -4.68 -36.20 28.70
CA MET A 305 -5.94 -35.44 28.62
C MET A 305 -6.34 -35.11 27.18
N SER A 306 -5.38 -34.83 26.29
CA SER A 306 -5.65 -34.54 24.86
C SER A 306 -6.45 -35.68 24.21
N TYR A 307 -5.99 -36.92 24.42
CA TYR A 307 -6.64 -38.11 23.89
C TYR A 307 -8.03 -38.35 24.48
N VAL A 308 -8.24 -38.00 25.76
CA VAL A 308 -9.56 -38.09 26.40
C VAL A 308 -10.53 -37.13 25.75
N VAL A 309 -10.13 -35.87 25.54
CA VAL A 309 -10.97 -34.85 24.91
C VAL A 309 -11.34 -35.26 23.49
N ASP A 310 -10.38 -35.71 22.69
CA ASP A 310 -10.62 -36.12 21.30
C ASP A 310 -11.52 -37.35 21.21
N ALA A 311 -11.30 -38.37 22.02
CA ALA A 311 -12.15 -39.55 22.01
C ALA A 311 -13.56 -39.26 22.57
N LEU A 312 -13.68 -38.40 23.60
CA LEU A 312 -14.98 -37.99 24.11
C LEU A 312 -15.79 -37.23 23.06
N ARG A 313 -15.17 -36.36 22.24
CA ARG A 313 -15.82 -35.71 21.10
C ARG A 313 -16.47 -36.73 20.17
N VAL A 314 -15.72 -37.78 19.81
CA VAL A 314 -16.23 -38.85 18.93
C VAL A 314 -17.34 -39.65 19.60
N THR A 315 -17.24 -39.97 20.89
CA THR A 315 -18.29 -40.74 21.57
C THR A 315 -19.58 -39.93 21.81
N ILE A 316 -19.46 -38.62 22.01
CA ILE A 316 -20.59 -37.72 22.29
C ILE A 316 -21.26 -37.30 20.99
N SER A 317 -20.53 -36.73 20.04
CA SER A 317 -21.10 -36.12 18.83
C SER A 317 -20.97 -37.01 17.57
N GLY A 318 -20.11 -38.03 17.61
CA GLY A 318 -19.76 -38.83 16.44
C GLY A 318 -18.45 -38.39 15.79
N GLY A 319 -17.95 -39.18 14.85
CA GLY A 319 -16.68 -38.95 14.16
C GLY A 319 -15.92 -40.24 13.90
N GLU A 320 -14.63 -40.12 13.59
CA GLU A 320 -13.78 -41.25 13.25
C GLU A 320 -13.40 -42.08 14.48
N THR A 321 -13.80 -43.36 14.48
CA THR A 321 -13.58 -44.28 15.60
C THR A 321 -12.11 -44.59 15.88
N ALA A 322 -11.22 -44.32 14.92
CA ALA A 322 -9.77 -44.48 15.10
C ALA A 322 -9.23 -43.62 16.26
N HIS A 323 -9.78 -42.43 16.48
CA HIS A 323 -9.41 -41.57 17.62
C HIS A 323 -9.75 -42.23 18.96
N VAL A 324 -10.89 -42.91 19.05
CA VAL A 324 -11.30 -43.64 20.26
C VAL A 324 -10.37 -44.80 20.53
N VAL A 325 -10.06 -45.61 19.51
CA VAL A 325 -9.14 -46.75 19.64
C VAL A 325 -7.74 -46.28 20.05
N ARG A 326 -7.23 -45.22 19.41
CA ARG A 326 -5.94 -44.61 19.77
C ARG A 326 -5.94 -44.13 21.21
N ALA A 327 -6.98 -43.44 21.65
CA ALA A 327 -7.10 -42.99 23.04
C ALA A 327 -7.14 -44.15 24.03
N LEU A 328 -7.88 -45.22 23.75
CA LEU A 328 -7.92 -46.41 24.60
C LEU A 328 -6.53 -47.04 24.76
N ILE A 329 -5.79 -47.19 23.66
CA ILE A 329 -4.42 -47.74 23.68
C ILE A 329 -3.49 -46.85 24.50
N VAL A 330 -3.50 -45.54 24.24
CA VAL A 330 -2.63 -44.59 24.94
C VAL A 330 -2.97 -44.55 26.43
N LEU A 331 -4.24 -44.43 26.80
CA LEU A 331 -4.66 -44.37 28.21
C LEU A 331 -4.35 -45.68 28.96
N ALA A 332 -4.52 -46.82 28.31
CA ALA A 332 -4.12 -48.12 28.86
C ALA A 332 -2.61 -48.20 29.06
N ALA A 333 -1.81 -47.67 28.12
CA ALA A 333 -0.36 -47.59 28.25
C ALA A 333 0.07 -46.67 29.40
N TYR A 334 -0.56 -45.50 29.56
CA TYR A 334 -0.31 -44.61 30.71
C TYR A 334 -0.71 -45.24 32.04
N LEU A 335 -1.83 -45.96 32.09
CA LEU A 335 -2.27 -46.68 33.28
C LEU A 335 -1.27 -47.79 33.66
N ALA A 336 -0.90 -48.63 32.70
CA ALA A 336 0.10 -49.68 32.91
C ALA A 336 1.47 -49.09 33.29
N GLY A 337 1.92 -48.03 32.61
CA GLY A 337 3.17 -47.32 32.89
C GLY A 337 3.20 -46.71 34.30
N SER A 338 2.13 -46.03 34.71
CA SER A 338 2.05 -45.44 36.05
C SER A 338 2.01 -46.50 37.16
N LEU A 339 1.28 -47.61 36.97
CA LEU A 339 1.24 -48.71 37.94
C LEU A 339 2.58 -49.48 38.03
N THR A 340 3.25 -49.67 36.90
CA THR A 340 4.59 -50.31 36.87
C THR A 340 5.63 -49.44 37.56
N ILE A 341 5.68 -48.14 37.26
CA ILE A 341 6.58 -47.19 37.93
C ILE A 341 6.28 -47.15 39.43
N THR A 342 5.00 -47.06 39.82
CA THR A 342 4.58 -47.12 41.23
C THR A 342 5.10 -48.40 41.91
N SER A 343 4.96 -49.56 41.27
CA SER A 343 5.45 -50.84 41.78
C SER A 343 6.97 -50.86 41.95
N LEU A 344 7.71 -50.27 41.01
CA LEU A 344 9.17 -50.11 41.09
C LEU A 344 9.58 -49.17 42.24
N VAL A 345 8.86 -48.06 42.43
CA VAL A 345 9.09 -47.12 43.55
C VAL A 345 8.84 -47.81 44.89
N VAL A 346 7.78 -48.61 45.01
CA VAL A 346 7.53 -49.44 46.21
C VAL A 346 8.68 -50.43 46.43
N ALA A 347 9.13 -51.14 45.39
CA ALA A 347 10.24 -52.08 45.49
C ALA A 347 11.55 -51.39 45.92
N ALA A 348 11.83 -50.18 45.43
CA ALA A 348 12.98 -49.39 45.83
C ALA A 348 12.90 -48.95 47.30
N ARG A 349 11.72 -48.53 47.77
CA ARG A 349 11.50 -48.10 49.16
C ARG A 349 11.59 -49.22 50.20
N ARG A 350 11.43 -50.47 49.77
CA ARG A 350 11.60 -51.65 50.63
C ARG A 350 13.06 -52.04 50.84
N LYS A 351 13.99 -51.53 50.04
CA LYS A 351 15.43 -51.71 50.27
C LYS A 351 15.86 -50.67 51.30
N TRP A 352 15.77 -51.03 52.58
CA TRP A 352 16.17 -50.19 53.70
C TRP A 352 17.64 -49.76 53.53
N LYS A 353 17.90 -48.46 53.42
CA LYS A 353 19.26 -47.92 53.42
C LYS A 353 19.74 -47.83 54.86
N ALA A 354 21.01 -48.16 55.11
CA ALA A 354 21.59 -48.24 56.46
C ALA A 354 21.36 -46.98 57.33
N GLY A 355 21.23 -45.78 56.74
CA GLY A 355 20.91 -44.54 57.47
C GLY A 355 19.46 -44.37 57.95
N SER A 356 18.55 -45.31 57.64
CA SER A 356 17.15 -45.29 58.09
C SER A 356 16.87 -46.09 59.36
N LEU A 357 17.88 -46.78 59.89
CA LEU A 357 17.88 -47.42 61.21
C LEU A 357 18.38 -46.39 62.23
N HIS A 358 17.52 -45.46 62.65
CA HIS A 358 17.78 -44.76 63.90
C HIS A 358 17.19 -45.64 65.02
N GLU A 359 18.06 -46.13 65.90
CA GLU A 359 17.63 -46.68 67.19
C GLU A 359 16.78 -45.62 67.91
N PRO A 360 15.54 -45.93 68.30
CA PRO A 360 14.88 -45.13 69.31
C PRO A 360 15.65 -45.39 70.62
N LEU A 361 16.60 -44.52 70.95
CA LEU A 361 17.26 -44.56 72.24
C LEU A 361 16.20 -44.36 73.34
N GLU A 362 16.28 -45.27 74.29
CA GLU A 362 15.41 -45.49 75.45
C GLU A 362 15.20 -44.24 76.30
N VAL A 363 14.04 -44.18 76.98
CA VAL A 363 13.88 -43.42 78.23
C VAL A 363 13.60 -44.41 79.34
#